data_AF-A0A0F0GIR2-F1
#
_entry.id   AF-A0A0F0GIR2-F1
#
_cell.length_a   1.000
_cell.length_b   1.000
_cell.length_c   1.000
_cell.angle_alpha   90.00
_cell.angle_beta   90.00
_cell.angle_gamma   90.00
#
_symmetry.space_group_name_H-M   'P 1'
#
loop_
_entity.id
_entity.type
_entity.pdbx_description
1 polymer ?
#
loop_
_entity_poly.entity_id
_entity_poly.type
_entity_poly.pdbx_seq_one_letter_code
_entity_poly.pdbx_strand_id
1 'polypeptide(L)'
;MEERIEILSALCRAGDCHIEITGIIAASPNEAAATAALRKRLDTTESGARAVLEMQLRRLVPDLRDRLRAELEELRAQAARDRA
;
A
#
# COMPACT_ATOMS: atom_id res chain seq x y z
N MET A 1 -4.63 14.88 2.14
CA MET A 1 -5.59 13.82 2.50
C MET A 1 -5.61 12.71 1.45
N GLU A 2 -5.72 13.07 0.17
CA GLU A 2 -5.65 12.14 -0.96
C GLU A 2 -4.39 11.28 -0.97
N GLU A 3 -3.20 11.87 -0.74
CA GLU A 3 -1.95 11.10 -0.69
C GLU A 3 -1.93 10.04 0.41
N ARG A 4 -2.47 10.35 1.60
CA ARG A 4 -2.54 9.39 2.70
C ARG A 4 -3.51 8.25 2.40
N ILE A 5 -4.63 8.55 1.75
CA ILE A 5 -5.58 7.55 1.25
C ILE A 5 -4.91 6.65 0.21
N GLU A 6 -4.11 7.22 -0.70
CA GLU A 6 -3.38 6.47 -1.72
C GLU A 6 -2.35 5.53 -1.11
N ILE A 7 -1.52 6.01 -0.17
CA ILE A 7 -0.52 5.20 0.54
C ILE A 7 -1.20 4.05 1.29
N LEU A 8 -2.25 4.33 2.05
CA LEU A 8 -2.99 3.29 2.79
C LEU A 8 -3.66 2.28 1.85
N SER A 9 -4.17 2.75 0.70
CA SER A 9 -4.73 1.88 -0.34
C SER A 9 -3.65 0.95 -0.93
N ALA A 10 -2.46 1.47 -1.21
CA ALA A 10 -1.32 0.68 -1.68
C ALA A 10 -0.91 -0.39 -0.67
N LEU A 11 -0.78 -0.02 0.60
CA LEU A 11 -0.43 -0.94 1.70
C LEU A 11 -1.48 -2.05 1.88
N CYS A 12 -2.78 -1.71 1.80
CA CYS A 12 -3.85 -2.71 1.87
C CYS A 12 -3.76 -3.71 0.71
N ARG A 13 -3.62 -3.22 -0.54
CA ARG A 13 -3.46 -4.06 -1.73
C ARG A 13 -2.22 -4.96 -1.62
N ALA A 14 -1.10 -4.42 -1.18
CA ALA A 14 0.14 -5.17 -0.98
C ALA A 14 0.00 -6.27 0.07
N GLY A 15 -0.73 -6.01 1.17
CA GLY A 15 -1.01 -7.02 2.21
C GLY A 15 -1.82 -8.21 1.69
N ASP A 16 -2.71 -7.98 0.72
CA ASP A 16 -3.57 -9.01 0.11
C ASP A 16 -2.81 -9.93 -0.85
N CYS A 17 -1.76 -9.42 -1.51
CA CYS A 17 -0.91 -10.20 -2.42
C CYS A 17 0.57 -10.28 -1.95
N HIS A 18 0.79 -10.26 -0.63
CA HIS A 18 2.14 -10.11 -0.05
C HIS A 18 3.18 -11.11 -0.56
N ILE A 19 2.80 -12.37 -0.81
CA ILE A 19 3.72 -13.39 -1.36
C ILE A 19 4.23 -12.99 -2.75
N GLU A 20 3.35 -12.52 -3.62
CA GLU A 20 3.70 -12.05 -4.96
C GLU A 20 4.60 -10.81 -4.90
N ILE A 21 4.25 -9.87 -4.01
CA ILE A 21 5.01 -8.64 -3.79
C ILE A 21 6.42 -8.93 -3.32
N THR A 22 6.61 -9.86 -2.37
CA THR A 22 7.94 -10.30 -1.96
C THR A 22 8.72 -10.91 -3.13
N GLY A 23 8.05 -11.68 -4.00
CA GLY A 23 8.68 -12.21 -5.21
C GLY A 23 9.17 -11.12 -6.18
N ILE A 24 8.34 -10.10 -6.42
CA ILE A 24 8.70 -8.94 -7.26
C ILE A 24 9.90 -8.19 -6.68
N ILE A 25 9.90 -7.94 -5.36
CA ILE A 25 10.99 -7.25 -4.68
C ILE A 25 12.28 -8.06 -4.78
N ALA A 26 12.22 -9.37 -4.49
CA ALA A 26 13.39 -10.25 -4.54
C ALA A 26 13.98 -10.42 -5.94
N ALA A 27 13.15 -10.33 -7.00
CA ALA A 27 13.60 -10.40 -8.39
C ALA A 27 14.15 -9.06 -8.92
N SER A 28 13.99 -7.97 -8.18
CA SER A 28 14.39 -6.64 -8.63
C SER A 28 15.89 -6.40 -8.38
N PRO A 29 16.64 -5.85 -9.37
CA PRO A 29 18.10 -5.66 -9.23
C PRO A 29 18.49 -4.51 -8.30
N ASN A 30 17.57 -3.60 -7.99
CA ASN A 30 17.78 -2.47 -7.08
C ASN A 30 16.43 -1.88 -6.62
N GLU A 31 16.50 -0.96 -5.65
CA GLU A 31 15.33 -0.29 -5.07
C GLU A 31 14.48 0.46 -6.11
N ALA A 32 15.11 1.15 -7.07
CA ALA A 32 14.39 1.89 -8.10
C ALA A 32 13.58 0.95 -9.01
N ALA A 33 14.16 -0.20 -9.39
CA ALA A 33 13.49 -1.23 -10.16
C ALA A 33 12.33 -1.87 -9.38
N ALA A 34 12.54 -2.16 -8.08
CA ALA A 34 11.50 -2.68 -7.21
C ALA A 34 10.33 -1.69 -7.10
N THR A 35 10.63 -0.40 -6.85
CA THR A 35 9.62 0.65 -6.76
C THR A 35 8.82 0.77 -8.05
N ALA A 36 9.48 0.79 -9.22
CA ALA A 36 8.81 0.85 -10.50
C ALA A 36 7.92 -0.38 -10.77
N ALA A 37 8.39 -1.58 -10.40
CA ALA A 37 7.63 -2.81 -10.54
C ALA A 37 6.40 -2.84 -9.62
N LEU A 38 6.56 -2.43 -8.36
CA LEU A 38 5.47 -2.31 -7.38
C LEU A 38 4.43 -1.29 -7.83
N ARG A 39 4.88 -0.13 -8.32
CA ARG A 39 4.01 0.92 -8.85
C ARG A 39 3.11 0.40 -9.96
N LYS A 40 3.71 -0.32 -10.92
CA LYS A 40 2.98 -0.94 -12.04
C LYS A 40 2.05 -2.05 -11.57
N ARG A 41 2.48 -2.88 -10.62
CA ARG A 41 1.71 -4.05 -10.17
C ARG A 41 0.50 -3.67 -9.32
N LEU A 42 0.66 -2.66 -8.46
CA LEU A 42 -0.35 -2.23 -7.50
C LEU A 42 -1.21 -1.07 -8.00
N ASP A 43 -0.92 -0.55 -9.21
CA ASP A 43 -1.54 0.64 -9.78
C ASP A 43 -1.61 1.78 -8.75
N THR A 44 -0.43 2.23 -8.35
CA THR A 44 -0.27 3.22 -7.26
C THR A 44 0.72 4.30 -7.65
N THR A 45 0.88 5.31 -6.79
CA THR A 45 1.87 6.38 -6.95
C THR A 45 3.26 5.94 -6.54
N GLU A 46 4.26 6.77 -6.85
CA GLU A 46 5.63 6.58 -6.37
C GLU A 46 5.68 6.50 -4.82
N SER A 47 4.95 7.37 -4.13
CA SER A 47 4.89 7.37 -2.66
C SER A 47 4.21 6.12 -2.10
N GLY A 48 3.15 5.64 -2.75
CA GLY A 48 2.51 4.36 -2.39
C GLY A 48 3.45 3.16 -2.57
N ALA A 49 4.17 3.11 -3.69
CA ALA A 49 5.14 2.03 -3.96
C ALA A 49 6.30 2.02 -2.95
N ARG A 50 6.84 3.19 -2.58
CA ARG A 50 7.87 3.29 -1.53
C ARG A 50 7.35 2.86 -0.17
N ALA A 51 6.15 3.28 0.20
CA ALA A 51 5.53 2.86 1.46
C ALA A 51 5.35 1.34 1.54
N VAL A 52 5.04 0.67 0.41
CA VAL A 52 4.98 -0.79 0.33
C VAL A 52 6.35 -1.43 0.51
N LEU A 53 7.40 -0.85 -0.07
CA LEU A 53 8.76 -1.35 0.12
C LEU A 53 9.23 -1.24 1.58
N GLU A 54 8.81 -0.17 2.27
CA GLU A 54 9.08 0.08 3.69
C GLU A 54 8.09 -0.62 4.64
N MET A 55 7.15 -1.40 4.11
CA MET A 55 6.13 -2.07 4.90
C MET A 55 6.76 -3.08 5.86
N GLN A 56 6.32 -3.03 7.12
CA GLN A 56 6.78 -3.97 8.14
C GLN A 56 5.92 -5.25 8.16
N LEU A 57 6.57 -6.41 8.34
CA LEU A 57 5.94 -7.75 8.35
C LEU A 57 4.73 -7.86 9.29
N ARG A 58 4.69 -7.09 10.40
CA ARG A 58 3.54 -7.06 11.31
C ARG A 58 2.21 -6.74 10.60
N ARG A 59 2.25 -5.97 9.51
CA ARG A 59 1.07 -5.59 8.72
C ARG A 59 0.43 -6.76 7.96
N LEU A 60 1.09 -7.93 7.92
CA LEU A 60 0.55 -9.16 7.34
C LEU A 60 -0.38 -9.93 8.30
N VAL A 61 -0.31 -9.62 9.60
CA VAL A 61 -1.20 -10.22 10.59
C VAL A 61 -2.65 -9.77 10.31
N PRO A 62 -3.63 -10.70 10.22
CA PRO A 62 -5.00 -10.37 9.81
C PRO A 62 -5.63 -9.20 10.57
N ASP A 63 -5.60 -9.21 11.91
CA ASP A 63 -6.15 -8.14 12.75
C ASP A 63 -5.49 -6.78 12.46
N LEU A 64 -4.17 -6.74 12.27
CA LEU A 64 -3.46 -5.49 11.96
C LEU A 64 -3.77 -4.97 10.55
N ARG A 65 -4.07 -5.86 9.60
CA ARG A 65 -4.51 -5.49 8.24
C ARG A 65 -5.94 -5.00 8.24
N ASP A 66 -6.82 -5.62 9.02
CA ASP A 66 -8.22 -5.19 9.12
C ASP A 66 -8.33 -3.82 9.79
N ARG A 67 -7.50 -3.52 10.80
CA ARG A 67 -7.37 -2.17 11.36
C ARG A 67 -6.88 -1.15 10.33
N LEU A 68 -5.93 -1.51 9.47
CA LEU A 68 -5.43 -0.65 8.40
C LEU A 68 -6.54 -0.33 7.38
N ARG A 69 -7.36 -1.33 7.03
CA ARG A 69 -8.53 -1.13 6.17
C ARG A 69 -9.57 -0.23 6.82
N ALA A 70 -9.86 -0.41 8.11
CA ALA A 70 -10.78 0.44 8.83
C ALA A 70 -10.31 1.92 8.81
N GLU A 71 -9.02 2.18 9.04
CA GLU A 71 -8.43 3.52 8.94
C GLU A 71 -8.61 4.13 7.54
N LEU A 72 -8.39 3.32 6.49
CA LEU A 72 -8.57 3.76 5.11
C LEU A 72 -10.02 4.14 4.80
N GLU A 73 -10.98 3.32 5.22
CA GLU A 73 -12.41 3.57 4.99
C GLU A 73 -12.89 4.81 5.76
N GLU A 74 -12.42 5.01 7.00
CA GLU A 74 -12.73 6.21 7.78
C GLU A 74 -12.19 7.48 7.08
N LEU A 75 -10.95 7.44 6.59
CA LEU A 75 -10.37 8.56 5.85
C LEU A 75 -11.10 8.84 4.55
N ARG A 76 -11.53 7.82 3.80
CA ARG A 76 -12.35 7.98 2.59
C ARG A 76 -13.70 8.62 2.93
N ALA A 77 -14.36 8.16 4.00
CA ALA A 77 -15.63 8.72 4.45
C ALA A 77 -15.50 10.18 4.91
N GLN A 78 -14.39 10.55 5.56
CA GLN A 78 -14.13 11.95 5.92
C GLN A 78 -13.87 12.81 4.66
N ALA A 79 -13.06 12.32 3.72
CA ALA A 79 -12.77 13.06 2.49
C ALA A 79 -14.02 13.28 1.63
N ALA A 80 -14.96 12.34 1.63
CA ALA A 80 -16.25 12.48 0.96
C ALA A 80 -17.14 13.54 1.62
N ARG A 81 -17.15 13.59 2.97
CA ARG A 81 -17.90 14.61 3.73
C ARG A 81 -17.35 16.02 3.52
N ASP A 82 -16.03 16.17 3.44
CA ASP A 82 -15.39 17.49 3.26
C ASP A 82 -15.56 18.07 1.85
N ARG A 83 -15.96 17.25 0.88
CA ARG A 83 -16.22 17.64 -0.52
C ARG A 83 -17.69 17.92 -0.82
N ALA A 84 -18.59 17.67 0.14
CA ALA A 84 -20.04 17.89 0.03
C ALA A 84 -20.44 19.25 0.60
#